data_AF-A0A936Z8B9-F1
#
_entry.id   AF-A0A936Z8B9-F1
#
_cell.length_a   1.000
_cell.length_b   1.000
_cell.length_c   1.000
_cell.angle_alpha   90.00
_cell.angle_beta   90.00
_cell.angle_gamma   90.00
#
_symmetry.space_group_name_H-M   'P 1'
#
loop_
_entity.id
_entity.type
_entity.pdbx_description
1 polymer ?
#
loop_
_entity_poly.entity_id
_entity_poly.type
_entity_poly.pdbx_seq_one_letter_code
_entity_poly.pdbx_strand_id
1 'polypeptide(L)'
;MASSGLNPNIQWDTLEFSATPLQGRSGILVVAQFKTQKQDQKGPDEYRINFEINRHHGLVSHDTEVLVTAAGGDGPRWRYSGRRDLVVAVKDRFLTTQLYAHMARQLGWVPDTSVPLNHAPLEP
;
A
#
# COMPACT_ATOMS: atom_id res chain seq x y z
N MET A 1 3.25 23.34 -20.07
CA MET A 1 3.42 21.97 -20.60
C MET A 1 3.05 21.02 -19.48
N ALA A 2 1.90 20.36 -19.58
CA ALA A 2 1.49 19.37 -18.60
C ALA A 2 2.31 18.10 -18.83
N SER A 3 3.20 17.76 -17.90
CA SER A 3 3.78 16.43 -17.85
C SER A 3 2.62 15.47 -17.67
N SER A 4 2.22 14.77 -18.72
CA SER A 4 1.31 13.64 -18.63
C SER A 4 1.92 12.68 -17.62
N GLY A 5 1.45 12.73 -16.37
CA GLY A 5 1.89 11.86 -15.30
C GLY A 5 1.62 10.45 -15.75
N LEU A 6 2.67 9.75 -16.18
CA LEU A 6 2.63 8.35 -16.55
C LEU A 6 2.12 7.59 -15.34
N ASN A 7 0.81 7.33 -15.30
CA ASN A 7 0.24 6.41 -14.33
C ASN A 7 0.99 5.09 -14.49
N PRO A 8 1.62 4.57 -13.43
CA PRO A 8 2.33 3.33 -13.55
C PRO A 8 1.35 2.23 -13.96
N ASN A 9 1.76 1.42 -14.94
CA ASN A 9 0.93 0.36 -15.50
C ASN A 9 0.92 -0.87 -14.57
N ILE A 10 0.31 -0.69 -13.39
CA ILE A 10 0.17 -1.70 -12.34
C ILE A 10 -0.95 -2.67 -12.73
N GLN A 11 -0.67 -3.97 -12.66
CA GLN A 11 -1.67 -5.03 -12.77
C GLN A 11 -2.38 -5.18 -11.41
N TRP A 12 -3.43 -4.39 -11.20
CA TRP A 12 -4.14 -4.29 -9.91
C TRP A 12 -4.77 -5.60 -9.44
N ASP A 13 -5.05 -6.53 -10.34
CA ASP A 13 -5.55 -7.87 -10.06
C ASP A 13 -4.49 -8.76 -9.37
N THR A 14 -3.20 -8.43 -9.54
CA THR A 14 -2.08 -9.13 -8.89
C THR A 14 -1.65 -8.49 -7.57
N LEU A 15 -2.34 -7.43 -7.14
CA LEU A 15 -1.96 -6.67 -5.96
C LEU A 15 -2.37 -7.39 -4.68
N GLU A 16 -1.37 -7.77 -3.91
CA GLU A 16 -1.53 -8.35 -2.57
C GLU A 16 -1.07 -7.34 -1.51
N PHE A 17 -1.87 -7.19 -0.46
CA PHE A 17 -1.54 -6.35 0.68
C PHE A 17 -1.42 -7.16 1.96
N SER A 18 -0.46 -6.77 2.80
CA SER A 18 -0.45 -7.04 4.23
C SER A 18 -0.18 -5.75 4.98
N ALA A 19 -0.73 -5.63 6.18
CA ALA A 19 -0.58 -4.44 6.99
C ALA A 19 -0.50 -4.79 8.47
N THR A 20 0.32 -4.02 9.20
CA THR A 20 0.54 -4.19 10.63
C THR A 20 0.40 -2.83 11.32
N PRO A 21 -0.42 -2.73 12.38
CA PRO A 21 -0.53 -1.49 13.15
C PRO A 21 0.71 -1.29 14.02
N LEU A 22 1.32 -0.11 13.96
CA LEU A 22 2.47 0.27 14.77
C LEU A 22 1.99 1.08 15.98
N GLN A 23 1.52 0.40 17.03
CA GLN A 23 0.92 1.04 18.21
C GLN A 23 1.85 2.08 18.88
N GLY A 24 3.16 1.80 18.96
CA GLY A 24 4.13 2.71 19.57
C GLY A 24 4.48 3.96 18.73
N ARG A 25 4.11 3.99 17.45
CA ARG A 25 4.41 5.10 16.52
C ARG A 25 3.17 5.77 15.95
N SER A 26 1.98 5.26 16.27
CA SER A 26 0.72 5.68 15.64
C SER A 26 0.85 5.69 14.11
N GLY A 27 1.28 4.56 13.55
CA GLY A 27 1.46 4.36 12.10
C GLY A 27 0.94 2.99 11.64
N ILE A 28 0.81 2.80 10.33
CA ILE A 28 0.52 1.50 9.72
C ILE A 28 1.69 1.15 8.80
N LEU A 29 2.34 0.01 9.04
CA LEU A 29 3.30 -0.57 8.12
C LEU A 29 2.54 -1.41 7.10
N VAL A 30 2.77 -1.16 5.82
CA VAL A 30 2.13 -1.86 4.70
C VAL A 30 3.20 -2.51 3.84
N VAL A 31 2.97 -3.78 3.50
CA VAL A 31 3.74 -4.48 2.47
C VAL A 31 2.80 -4.81 1.32
N ALA A 32 3.20 -4.43 0.12
CA ALA A 32 2.47 -4.68 -1.11
C ALA A 32 3.34 -5.46 -2.10
N GLN A 33 2.77 -6.45 -2.77
CA GLN A 33 3.40 -7.14 -3.89
C GLN A 33 2.47 -7.11 -5.09
N PHE A 34 3.01 -6.85 -6.29
CA PHE A 34 2.22 -6.73 -7.51
C PHE A 34 3.11 -6.81 -8.75
N LYS A 35 2.49 -7.01 -9.90
CA LYS A 35 3.14 -6.99 -11.20
C LYS A 35 2.86 -5.69 -11.95
N THR A 36 3.79 -5.28 -12.80
CA THR A 36 3.59 -4.17 -13.74
C THR A 36 3.74 -4.66 -15.17
N GLN A 37 2.95 -4.10 -16.08
CA GLN A 37 3.11 -4.32 -17.51
C GLN A 37 4.03 -3.27 -18.11
N LYS A 38 5.12 -3.70 -18.75
CA LYS A 38 5.90 -2.83 -19.64
C LYS A 38 5.30 -2.87 -21.05
N GLN A 39 5.18 -1.70 -21.68
CA GLN A 39 4.73 -1.59 -23.08
C GLN A 39 5.71 -2.30 -24.05
N ASP A 40 7.01 -2.37 -23.73
CA ASP A 40 8.06 -2.82 -24.68
C ASP A 40 8.98 -3.95 -24.16
N GLN A 41 8.60 -4.72 -23.13
CA GLN A 41 9.45 -5.83 -22.62
C GLN A 41 8.74 -7.18 -22.54
N LYS A 42 9.56 -8.24 -22.61
CA LYS A 42 9.19 -9.66 -22.58
C LYS A 42 8.75 -10.10 -21.16
N GLY A 43 7.59 -9.62 -20.72
CA GLY A 43 6.92 -10.08 -19.51
C GLY A 43 6.81 -9.04 -18.40
N PRO A 44 5.96 -9.33 -17.39
CA PRO A 44 5.71 -8.41 -16.29
C PRO A 44 6.90 -8.36 -15.31
N ASP A 45 7.20 -7.17 -14.81
CA ASP A 45 8.11 -7.01 -13.66
C ASP A 45 7.31 -7.19 -12.37
N GLU A 46 7.85 -7.94 -11.43
CA GLU A 46 7.27 -8.10 -10.11
C GLU A 46 7.92 -7.11 -9.12
N TYR A 47 7.09 -6.40 -8.37
CA TYR A 47 7.50 -5.37 -7.43
C TYR A 47 7.03 -5.72 -6.03
N ARG A 48 7.86 -5.38 -5.05
CA ARG A 48 7.51 -5.38 -3.62
C ARG A 48 7.76 -3.99 -3.07
N ILE A 49 6.78 -3.46 -2.35
CA ILE A 49 6.87 -2.16 -1.69
C ILE A 49 6.62 -2.35 -0.21
N ASN A 50 7.46 -1.75 0.61
CA ASN A 50 7.22 -1.60 2.04
C ASN A 50 7.05 -0.11 2.32
N PHE A 51 5.95 0.31 2.96
CA PHE A 51 5.76 1.72 3.31
C PHE A 51 5.02 1.92 4.62
N GLU A 52 5.31 3.02 5.29
CA GLU A 52 4.64 3.42 6.53
C GLU A 52 3.78 4.66 6.28
N ILE A 53 2.53 4.63 6.74
CA ILE A 53 1.64 5.81 6.76
C ILE A 53 1.29 6.23 8.19
N ASN A 54 1.11 7.53 8.39
CA ASN A 54 0.58 8.09 9.63
C ASN A 54 -0.94 8.36 9.55
N ARG A 55 -1.52 8.82 10.66
CA ARG A 55 -2.95 9.18 10.79
C ARG A 55 -3.46 10.23 9.79
N HIS A 56 -2.56 11.02 9.19
CA HIS A 56 -2.88 12.04 8.19
C HIS A 56 -2.66 11.53 6.76
N HIS A 57 -2.51 10.21 6.59
CA HIS A 57 -2.20 9.54 5.32
C HIS A 57 -0.87 9.99 4.68
N GLY A 58 -0.01 10.62 5.49
CA GLY A 58 1.34 11.01 5.10
C GLY A 58 2.26 9.81 5.07
N LEU A 59 3.10 9.74 4.03
CA LEU A 59 4.12 8.70 3.87
C LEU A 59 5.30 9.02 4.81
N VAL A 60 5.54 8.14 5.79
CA VAL A 60 6.61 8.30 6.79
C VAL A 60 7.93 7.70 6.28
N SER A 61 7.85 6.50 5.72
CA SER A 61 8.98 5.79 5.13
C SER A 61 8.51 4.92 3.98
N HIS A 62 9.40 4.59 3.04
CA HIS A 62 9.11 3.67 1.95
C HIS A 62 10.38 3.03 1.39
N ASP A 63 10.21 1.84 0.83
CA ASP A 63 11.19 1.11 0.07
C ASP A 63 10.48 0.41 -1.10
N THR A 64 11.17 0.26 -2.24
CA THR A 64 10.58 -0.34 -3.44
C THR A 64 11.60 -1.20 -4.15
N GLU A 65 11.31 -2.49 -4.20
CA GLU A 65 12.16 -3.51 -4.77
C GLU A 65 11.50 -4.09 -6.03
N VAL A 66 12.32 -4.48 -7.00
CA VAL A 66 11.91 -5.23 -8.19
C VAL A 66 12.59 -6.60 -8.18
N LEU A 67 11.86 -7.63 -8.56
CA LEU A 67 12.39 -8.98 -8.68
C LEU A 67 13.23 -9.07 -9.97
N VAL A 68 14.50 -9.43 -9.82
CA VAL A 68 15.42 -9.61 -10.94
C VAL A 68 15.84 -11.08 -11.00
N THR A 69 15.59 -11.73 -12.13
CA THR A 69 16.16 -13.04 -12.45
C THR A 69 17.55 -12.83 -13.05
N ALA A 70 18.61 -13.29 -12.39
CA ALA A 70 19.97 -13.18 -12.94
C ALA A 70 20.18 -14.23 -14.04
N ALA A 71 20.86 -13.86 -15.13
CA ALA A 71 21.17 -14.75 -16.24
C ALA A 71 22.28 -15.80 -15.93
N GLY A 72 22.54 -16.11 -14.66
CA GLY A 72 23.77 -16.79 -14.22
C GLY A 72 23.62 -17.82 -13.11
N GLY A 73 22.42 -18.33 -12.82
CA GLY A 73 22.21 -19.43 -11.87
C GLY A 73 22.01 -19.03 -10.41
N ASP A 74 22.36 -17.79 -10.03
CA ASP A 74 21.86 -17.20 -8.79
C ASP A 74 20.36 -16.92 -8.97
N GLY A 75 19.55 -17.53 -8.11
CA GLY A 75 18.08 -17.45 -8.16
C GLY A 75 17.54 -16.01 -8.14
N PRO A 76 16.21 -15.86 -8.22
CA PRO A 76 15.57 -14.55 -8.26
C PRO A 76 15.94 -13.73 -7.01
N ARG A 77 16.30 -12.46 -7.20
CA ARG A 77 16.68 -11.55 -6.12
C ARG A 77 15.91 -10.24 -6.18
N TRP A 78 15.54 -9.72 -5.02
CA TRP A 78 14.96 -8.40 -4.89
C TRP A 78 16.06 -7.34 -4.98
N ARG A 79 15.85 -6.33 -5.82
CA ARG A 79 16.76 -5.20 -5.99
C ARG A 79 16.02 -3.89 -5.79
N TYR A 80 16.61 -2.97 -5.04
CA TYR A 80 16.11 -1.61 -4.92
C TYR A 80 15.89 -0.97 -6.30
N SER A 81 14.69 -0.40 -6.50
CA SER A 81 14.27 0.21 -7.77
C SER A 81 14.05 1.73 -7.66
N GLY A 82 13.81 2.25 -6.45
CA GLY A 82 13.56 3.68 -6.22
C GLY A 82 12.29 4.26 -6.87
N ARG A 83 11.38 3.41 -7.35
CA ARG A 83 10.13 3.80 -8.05
C ARG A 83 9.08 4.38 -7.10
N ARG A 84 9.26 5.64 -6.70
CA ARG A 84 8.35 6.37 -5.81
C ARG A 84 6.93 6.53 -6.38
N ASP A 85 6.79 6.61 -7.70
CA ASP A 85 5.50 6.67 -8.39
C ASP A 85 4.63 5.45 -8.08
N LEU A 86 5.23 4.25 -8.00
CA LEU A 86 4.52 3.03 -7.61
C LEU A 86 4.04 3.09 -6.17
N VAL A 87 4.87 3.61 -5.25
CA VAL A 87 4.52 3.77 -3.84
C VAL A 87 3.28 4.64 -3.68
N VAL A 88 3.24 5.78 -4.38
CA VAL A 88 2.11 6.71 -4.30
C VAL A 88 0.83 6.04 -4.79
N ALA A 89 0.87 5.42 -5.97
CA ALA A 89 -0.29 4.74 -6.55
C ALA A 89 -0.82 3.60 -5.65
N VAL A 90 0.10 2.79 -5.11
CA VAL A 90 -0.25 1.67 -4.20
C VAL A 90 -0.76 2.18 -2.86
N LYS A 91 -0.19 3.25 -2.30
CA LYS A 91 -0.68 3.89 -1.08
C LYS A 91 -2.12 4.38 -1.27
N ASP A 92 -2.39 5.10 -2.35
CA ASP A 92 -3.72 5.63 -2.62
C ASP A 92 -4.74 4.48 -2.80
N ARG A 93 -4.33 3.38 -3.46
CA ARG A 93 -5.14 2.17 -3.54
C ARG A 93 -5.38 1.54 -2.17
N PHE A 94 -4.36 1.42 -1.32
CA PHE A 94 -4.45 0.86 0.03
C PHE A 94 -5.49 1.58 0.89
N LEU A 95 -5.54 2.92 0.83
CA LEU A 95 -6.48 3.73 1.61
C LEU A 95 -7.95 3.46 1.30
N THR A 96 -8.25 2.86 0.14
CA THR A 96 -9.61 2.45 -0.25
C THR A 96 -10.01 1.06 0.23
N THR A 97 -9.09 0.31 0.86
CA THR A 97 -9.32 -1.09 1.24
C THR A 97 -9.98 -1.24 2.62
N GLN A 98 -10.70 -2.35 2.81
CA GLN A 98 -11.18 -2.75 4.13
C GLN A 98 -10.02 -3.06 5.11
N LEU A 99 -8.86 -3.48 4.58
CA LEU A 99 -7.65 -3.71 5.37
C LEU A 99 -7.17 -2.40 6.03
N TYR A 100 -7.11 -1.30 5.28
CA TYR A 100 -6.81 0.02 5.84
C TYR A 100 -7.83 0.39 6.93
N ALA A 101 -9.13 0.27 6.63
CA ALA A 101 -10.19 0.61 7.60
C ALA A 101 -10.06 -0.20 8.89
N HIS A 102 -9.72 -1.49 8.80
CA HIS A 102 -9.50 -2.35 9.95
C HIS A 102 -8.29 -1.91 10.78
N MET A 103 -7.13 -1.66 10.14
CA MET A 103 -5.92 -1.17 10.82
C MET A 103 -6.13 0.20 11.46
N ALA A 104 -6.81 1.12 10.77
CA ALA A 104 -7.10 2.45 11.25
C ALA A 104 -8.03 2.42 12.48
N ARG A 105 -8.99 1.49 12.55
CA ARG A 105 -9.81 1.26 13.74
C ARG A 105 -9.00 0.73 14.92
N GLN A 106 -8.10 -0.24 14.68
CA GLN A 106 -7.23 -0.77 15.75
C GLN A 106 -6.34 0.31 16.37
N LEU A 107 -5.99 1.34 15.60
CA LEU A 107 -5.21 2.50 16.07
C LEU A 107 -6.09 3.66 16.56
N GLY A 108 -7.42 3.54 16.54
CA GLY A 108 -8.35 4.59 16.95
C GLY A 108 -8.38 5.81 16.03
N TRP A 109 -7.94 5.69 14.77
CA TRP A 109 -7.94 6.80 13.81
C TRP A 109 -9.31 7.06 13.20
N VAL A 110 -10.13 6.01 13.13
CA VAL A 110 -11.49 6.06 12.59
C VAL A 110 -12.43 5.56 13.69
N PRO A 111 -13.55 6.26 13.96
CA PRO A 111 -14.51 5.82 14.97
C PRO A 111 -15.07 4.43 14.63
N ASP A 112 -15.30 3.64 15.67
CA ASP A 112 -15.95 2.35 15.53
C ASP A 112 -17.44 2.56 15.26
N THR A 113 -17.83 2.45 13.99
CA THR A 113 -19.22 2.59 13.54
C THR A 113 -20.05 1.31 13.80
N SER A 114 -19.44 0.30 14.42
CA SER A 114 -20.08 -0.98 14.75
C SER A 114 -20.98 -0.91 15.99
N VAL A 115 -20.98 0.21 16.72
CA VAL A 115 -21.87 0.42 17.87
C VAL A 115 -23.11 1.19 17.37
N PRO A 116 -24.32 0.59 17.35
CA PRO A 116 -25.53 1.38 17.20
C PRO A 116 -25.57 2.37 18.35
N LEU A 117 -25.65 3.66 18.03
CA LEU A 117 -26.03 4.69 18.99
C LEU A 117 -27.46 4.37 19.45
N ASN A 118 -27.58 3.58 20.52
CA ASN A 118 -28.82 3.49 21.29
C ASN A 118 -29.04 4.86 21.93
N HIS A 119 -29.65 5.77 21.16
CA HIS A 119 -30.38 6.90 21.70
C HIS A 119 -31.54 6.33 22.51
N ALA A 120 -31.31 6.05 23.79
CA ALA A 120 -32.40 5.99 24.74
C ALA A 120 -33.02 7.41 24.80
N PRO A 121 -34.35 7.55 24.61
CA PRO A 121 -35.00 8.83 24.88
C PRO A 121 -34.83 9.15 26.36
N LEU A 122 -34.35 10.36 26.65
CA LEU A 122 -34.53 10.97 27.96
C LEU A 122 -36.03 11.23 28.11
N GLU A 123 -36.74 10.34 28.82
CA GLU A 123 -38.08 10.66 29.34
C GLU A 123 -37.94 11.52 30.62
N PRO A 124 -38.87 12.47 30.82
CA PRO A 124 -38.82 13.47 31.89
C PRO A 124 -39.05 12.92 33.31
#